data_AF-A0A6J8CL74-F1
#
_entry.id   AF-A0A6J8CL74-F1
#
_cell.length_a   1.000
_cell.length_b   1.000
_cell.length_c   1.000
_cell.angle_alpha   90.00
_cell.angle_beta   90.00
_cell.angle_gamma   90.00
#
_symmetry.space_group_name_H-M   'P 1'
#
loop_
_entity.id
_entity.type
_entity.pdbx_description
1 polymer ?
#
loop_
_entity_poly.entity_id
_entity_poly.type
_entity_poly.pdbx_seq_one_letter_code
_entity_poly.pdbx_strand_id
1 'polypeptide(L)'
;MSLVDRLEEPEDWKNDIKNRLSNTKIYLKTDYKLHIQREDECAYHCQQYALSDPKTPAFRHVCTHKHLKSCDRCDLFTTAIDKILEAVNSCQLTDKKVLLQDVQCSERQISEWKSHILRTVNQDEAHHDVFQNLKENQLLIVVDWAMKFLPHLFREKMSDWFG
;
A
#
# COMPACT_ATOMS: atom_id res chain seq x y z
N MET A 1 18.20 1.36 15.42
CA MET A 1 18.32 2.70 14.81
C MET A 1 17.59 2.67 13.47
N SER A 2 16.62 3.56 13.25
CA SER A 2 15.85 3.62 12.01
C SER A 2 16.65 4.24 10.86
N LEU A 3 16.17 4.11 9.62
CA LEU A 3 16.79 4.75 8.46
C LEU A 3 16.86 6.28 8.62
N VAL A 4 15.79 6.87 9.14
CA VAL A 4 15.66 8.31 9.40
C VAL A 4 16.70 8.80 10.40
N ASP A 5 17.07 7.97 11.38
CA ASP A 5 18.08 8.32 12.39
C ASP A 5 19.50 8.44 11.79
N ARG A 6 19.75 7.78 10.65
CA ARG A 6 21.04 7.80 9.94
C ARG A 6 21.25 9.09 9.13
N LEU A 7 20.20 9.88 8.90
CA LEU A 7 20.28 11.11 8.11
C LEU A 7 20.78 12.28 8.96
N GLU A 8 21.54 13.19 8.33
CA GLU A 8 22.06 14.42 8.94
C GLU A 8 21.02 15.55 8.96
N GLU A 9 19.78 15.21 9.33
CA GLU A 9 18.65 16.15 9.40
C GLU A 9 18.35 16.59 10.84
N PRO A 10 17.73 17.78 11.05
CA PRO A 10 17.32 18.25 12.38
C PRO A 10 16.36 17.28 13.08
N GLU A 11 16.40 17.24 14.42
CA GLU A 11 15.59 16.30 15.20
C GLU A 11 14.07 16.52 15.00
N ASP A 12 13.63 17.76 14.84
CA ASP A 12 12.23 18.09 14.53
C ASP A 12 11.78 17.50 13.19
N TRP A 13 12.66 17.53 12.18
CA TRP A 13 12.41 16.90 10.89
C TRP A 13 12.31 15.38 11.02
N LYS A 14 13.24 14.76 11.77
CA LYS A 14 13.23 13.32 12.02
C LYS A 14 11.95 12.88 12.71
N ASN A 15 11.47 13.65 13.67
CA ASN A 15 10.23 13.39 14.38
C ASN A 15 8.98 13.57 13.50
N ASP A 16 8.92 14.60 12.65
CA ASP A 16 7.85 14.76 11.64
C ASP A 16 7.76 13.52 10.74
N ILE A 17 8.88 13.09 10.17
CA ILE A 17 8.93 11.92 9.28
C ILE A 17 8.49 10.64 10.00
N LYS A 18 9.03 10.37 11.19
CA LYS A 18 8.63 9.20 11.99
C LYS A 18 7.13 9.21 12.29
N ASN A 19 6.55 10.37 12.63
CA ASN A 19 5.12 10.51 12.88
C ASN A 19 4.29 10.25 11.61
N ARG A 20 4.70 10.80 10.45
CA ARG A 20 4.03 10.54 9.16
C ARG A 20 4.04 9.05 8.80
N LEU A 21 5.18 8.38 8.96
CA LEU A 21 5.31 6.94 8.71
C LEU A 21 4.46 6.10 9.70
N SER A 22 4.42 6.50 10.97
CA SER A 22 3.57 5.86 11.98
C SER A 22 2.08 6.00 11.63
N ASN A 23 1.65 7.21 11.27
CA ASN A 23 0.27 7.49 10.86
C ASN A 23 -0.10 6.78 9.56
N THR A 24 0.82 6.69 8.59
CA THR A 24 0.66 5.88 7.37
C THR A 24 0.41 4.42 7.73
N LYS A 25 1.21 3.85 8.63
CA LYS A 25 1.06 2.46 9.07
C LYS A 25 -0.30 2.24 9.74
N ILE A 26 -0.75 3.16 10.58
CA ILE A 26 -2.08 3.08 11.23
C ILE A 26 -3.16 3.13 10.14
N TYR A 27 -3.11 4.12 9.26
CA TYR A 27 -4.07 4.32 8.17
C TYR A 27 -4.22 3.07 7.29
N LEU A 28 -3.10 2.48 6.86
CA LEU A 28 -3.12 1.26 6.04
C LEU A 28 -3.70 0.05 6.80
N LYS A 29 -3.55 -0.02 8.12
CA LYS A 29 -4.12 -1.11 8.93
C LYS A 29 -5.62 -0.96 9.20
N THR A 30 -6.10 0.26 9.38
CA THR A 30 -7.45 0.50 9.91
C THR A 30 -8.41 1.00 8.83
N ASP A 31 -8.07 2.10 8.18
CA ASP A 31 -9.08 2.92 7.48
C ASP A 31 -8.93 2.91 5.97
N TYR A 32 -7.76 2.55 5.43
CA TYR A 32 -7.52 2.57 3.99
C TYR A 32 -8.56 1.71 3.25
N LYS A 33 -8.91 0.53 3.78
CA LYS A 33 -9.96 -0.34 3.23
C LYS A 33 -11.35 0.33 3.18
N LEU A 34 -11.65 1.26 4.08
CA LEU A 34 -12.94 1.97 4.15
C LEU A 34 -13.00 3.12 3.14
N HIS A 35 -11.83 3.63 2.73
CA HIS A 35 -11.73 4.67 1.71
C HIS A 35 -11.83 4.12 0.30
N ILE A 36 -11.56 2.83 0.10
CA ILE A 36 -11.61 2.21 -1.21
C ILE A 36 -13.07 2.11 -1.67
N GLN A 37 -13.34 2.59 -2.88
CA GLN A 37 -14.64 2.56 -3.54
C GLN A 37 -14.47 2.11 -4.99
N ARG A 38 -15.55 1.58 -5.59
CA ARG A 38 -15.53 1.17 -7.01
C ARG A 38 -15.11 2.31 -7.93
N GLU A 39 -15.67 3.49 -7.70
CA GLU A 39 -15.34 4.75 -8.37
C GLU A 39 -15.06 5.82 -7.31
N ASP A 40 -13.97 6.58 -7.48
CA ASP A 40 -13.60 7.68 -6.57
C ASP A 40 -12.75 8.70 -7.33
N GLU A 41 -12.85 9.98 -6.96
CA GLU A 41 -12.03 11.03 -7.58
C GLU A 41 -10.59 11.08 -7.04
N CYS A 42 -10.27 10.27 -6.02
CA CYS A 42 -8.92 9.99 -5.55
C CYS A 42 -8.38 8.73 -6.25
N ALA A 43 -7.24 8.87 -6.93
CA ALA A 43 -6.58 7.78 -7.66
C ALA A 43 -6.28 6.54 -6.80
N TYR A 44 -6.01 6.75 -5.50
CA TYR A 44 -5.71 5.65 -4.58
C TYR A 44 -6.94 4.98 -3.99
N HIS A 45 -8.12 5.59 -4.14
CA HIS A 45 -9.38 5.09 -3.59
C HIS A 45 -10.23 4.42 -4.65
N CYS A 46 -10.11 4.85 -5.91
CA CYS A 46 -10.81 4.23 -7.02
C CYS A 46 -10.21 2.86 -7.38
N GLN A 47 -10.95 1.80 -7.09
CA GLN A 47 -10.56 0.43 -7.43
C GLN A 47 -10.36 0.24 -8.92
N GLN A 48 -11.32 0.70 -9.74
CA GLN A 48 -11.28 0.55 -11.19
C GLN A 48 -10.02 1.18 -11.79
N TYR A 49 -9.63 2.36 -11.30
CA TYR A 49 -8.43 3.03 -11.74
C TYR A 49 -7.17 2.34 -11.23
N ALA A 50 -7.09 2.10 -9.92
CA ALA A 50 -5.89 1.59 -9.28
C ALA A 50 -5.56 0.12 -9.64
N LEU A 51 -6.56 -0.67 -10.06
CA LEU A 51 -6.38 -2.06 -10.54
C LEU A 51 -6.29 -2.17 -12.07
N SER A 52 -6.52 -1.08 -12.82
CA SER A 52 -6.45 -1.10 -14.27
C SER A 52 -5.01 -1.31 -14.76
N ASP A 53 -4.81 -2.28 -15.66
CA ASP A 53 -3.53 -2.47 -16.35
C ASP A 53 -3.54 -1.77 -17.71
N PRO A 54 -2.73 -0.70 -17.91
CA PRO A 54 -2.63 -0.03 -19.20
C PRO A 54 -1.95 -0.91 -20.27
N LYS A 55 -1.21 -1.95 -19.92
CA LYS A 55 -0.49 -2.81 -20.87
C LYS A 55 -1.33 -3.97 -21.39
N THR A 56 -2.30 -4.43 -20.60
CA THR A 56 -3.12 -5.60 -20.93
C THR A 56 -4.56 -5.17 -21.20
N PRO A 57 -5.01 -5.13 -22.47
CA PRO A 57 -6.36 -4.65 -22.81
C PRO A 57 -7.49 -5.37 -22.07
N ALA A 58 -7.32 -6.67 -21.78
CA ALA A 58 -8.30 -7.46 -21.03
C ALA A 58 -8.45 -7.05 -19.56
N PHE A 59 -7.46 -6.37 -18.99
CA PHE A 59 -7.44 -5.90 -17.61
C PHE A 59 -7.45 -4.37 -17.51
N ARG A 60 -7.67 -3.69 -18.64
CA ARG A 60 -7.74 -2.23 -18.69
C ARG A 60 -9.15 -1.78 -18.36
N HIS A 61 -9.25 -0.80 -17.48
CA HIS A 61 -10.48 -0.05 -17.24
C HIS A 61 -10.26 1.43 -17.54
N VAL A 62 -11.26 2.10 -18.11
CA VAL A 62 -11.22 3.55 -18.36
C VAL A 62 -12.33 4.20 -17.54
N CYS A 63 -11.95 4.97 -16.53
CA CYS A 63 -12.89 5.73 -15.72
C CYS A 63 -13.48 6.90 -16.51
N THR A 64 -14.75 7.20 -16.27
CA THR A 64 -15.47 8.35 -16.85
C THR A 64 -15.24 9.65 -16.06
N HIS A 65 -14.71 9.54 -14.84
CA HIS A 65 -14.37 10.63 -13.94
C HIS A 65 -12.86 10.93 -13.93
N LYS A 66 -12.47 12.06 -13.31
CA LYS A 66 -11.07 12.48 -13.19
C LYS A 66 -10.53 12.21 -11.79
N HIS A 67 -9.26 11.82 -11.71
CA HIS A 67 -8.59 11.52 -10.45
C HIS A 67 -7.75 12.71 -9.97
N LEU A 68 -8.42 13.83 -9.65
CA LEU A 68 -7.77 15.08 -9.27
C LEU A 68 -7.79 15.34 -7.76
N LYS A 69 -8.59 14.59 -6.99
CA LYS A 69 -8.63 14.76 -5.54
C LYS A 69 -7.43 14.06 -4.91
N SER A 70 -6.70 14.81 -4.09
CA SER A 70 -5.71 14.24 -3.18
C SER A 70 -6.38 13.78 -1.90
N CYS A 71 -5.74 12.87 -1.19
CA CYS A 71 -6.21 12.42 0.11
C CYS A 71 -5.09 12.63 1.13
N ASP A 72 -5.33 13.51 2.10
CA ASP A 72 -4.35 13.88 3.13
C ASP A 72 -3.70 12.66 3.79
N ARG A 73 -4.46 11.59 4.03
CA ARG A 73 -3.97 10.36 4.65
C ARG A 73 -3.12 9.49 3.72
N CYS A 74 -3.45 9.47 2.43
CA CYS A 74 -2.61 8.83 1.42
C CYS A 74 -1.32 9.64 1.18
N ASP A 75 -1.40 10.95 1.29
CA ASP A 75 -0.29 11.87 1.05
C ASP A 75 0.76 11.83 2.17
N LEU A 76 0.39 11.38 3.38
CA LEU A 76 1.36 11.16 4.47
C LEU A 76 2.54 10.28 4.05
N PHE A 77 2.27 9.22 3.26
CA PHE A 77 3.30 8.30 2.81
C PHE A 77 4.16 8.89 1.71
N THR A 78 3.52 9.41 0.64
CA THR A 78 4.22 9.96 -0.52
C THR A 78 5.10 11.12 -0.10
N THR A 79 4.56 12.08 0.65
CA THR A 79 5.33 13.23 1.14
C THR A 79 6.46 12.85 2.10
N ALA A 80 6.30 11.80 2.91
CA ALA A 80 7.38 11.33 3.78
C ALA A 80 8.52 10.68 2.96
N ILE A 81 8.18 9.85 1.97
CA ILE A 81 9.15 9.21 1.09
C ILE A 81 9.89 10.25 0.25
N ASP A 82 9.19 11.21 -0.34
CA ASP A 82 9.79 12.29 -1.14
C ASP A 82 10.83 13.06 -0.31
N LYS A 83 10.46 13.50 0.91
CA LYS A 83 11.39 14.17 1.83
C LYS A 83 12.59 13.30 2.20
N ILE A 84 12.39 12.01 2.45
CA ILE A 84 13.48 11.07 2.75
C ILE A 84 14.41 10.95 1.54
N LEU A 85 13.88 10.80 0.33
CA LEU A 85 14.66 10.68 -0.89
C LEU A 85 15.46 11.96 -1.16
N GLU A 86 14.87 13.14 -0.96
CA GLU A 86 15.56 14.42 -1.03
C GLU A 86 16.73 14.49 -0.04
N ALA A 87 16.50 14.14 1.22
CA ALA A 87 17.53 14.11 2.26
C ALA A 87 18.65 13.09 1.97
N VAL A 88 18.31 11.90 1.46
CA VAL A 88 19.31 10.91 1.03
C VAL A 88 20.12 11.43 -0.15
N ASN A 89 19.49 12.14 -1.08
CA ASN A 89 20.15 12.70 -2.26
C ASN A 89 21.07 13.88 -1.95
N SER A 90 20.77 14.68 -0.91
CA SER A 90 21.64 15.78 -0.45
C SER A 90 22.78 15.29 0.46
N CYS A 91 22.64 14.10 1.05
CA CYS A 91 23.59 13.56 2.01
C CYS A 91 24.97 13.23 1.41
N GLN A 92 26.03 13.44 2.19
CA GLN A 92 27.44 13.18 1.83
C GLN A 92 27.98 11.86 2.43
N LEU A 93 27.11 11.00 2.95
CA LEU A 93 27.52 9.72 3.53
C LEU A 93 28.17 8.80 2.48
N THR A 94 29.24 8.12 2.87
CA THR A 94 29.94 7.12 2.05
C THR A 94 29.01 6.00 1.56
N ASP A 95 28.01 5.64 2.38
CA ASP A 95 27.07 4.56 2.12
C ASP A 95 25.75 5.04 1.47
N LYS A 96 25.72 6.24 0.89
CA LYS A 96 24.53 6.83 0.25
C LYS A 96 23.81 5.88 -0.70
N LYS A 97 24.55 5.11 -1.50
CA LYS A 97 23.97 4.16 -2.47
C LYS A 97 23.18 3.03 -1.76
N VAL A 98 23.72 2.52 -0.66
CA VAL A 98 23.04 1.50 0.16
C VAL A 98 21.78 2.09 0.78
N LEU A 99 21.89 3.31 1.33
CA LEU A 99 20.76 4.00 1.93
C LEU A 99 19.62 4.25 0.92
N LEU A 100 19.95 4.68 -0.29
CA LEU A 100 18.98 4.87 -1.36
C LEU A 100 18.28 3.56 -1.74
N GLN A 101 19.03 2.47 -1.83
CA GLN A 101 18.47 1.14 -2.10
C GLN A 101 17.55 0.68 -0.97
N ASP A 102 17.90 0.92 0.29
CA ASP A 102 17.06 0.60 1.46
C ASP A 102 15.73 1.38 1.40
N VAL A 103 15.75 2.67 1.05
CA VAL A 103 14.54 3.50 0.91
C VAL A 103 13.66 2.97 -0.22
N GLN A 104 14.22 2.74 -1.40
CA GLN A 104 13.48 2.25 -2.57
C GLN A 104 12.86 0.86 -2.30
N CYS A 105 13.59 -0.02 -1.64
CA CYS A 105 13.09 -1.33 -1.23
C CYS A 105 11.92 -1.20 -0.24
N SER A 106 12.06 -0.32 0.76
CA SER A 106 11.03 -0.08 1.77
C SER A 106 9.77 0.55 1.17
N GLU A 107 9.94 1.54 0.29
CA GLU A 107 8.85 2.18 -0.45
C GLU A 107 8.06 1.15 -1.25
N ARG A 108 8.76 0.31 -2.01
CA ARG A 108 8.15 -0.75 -2.80
C ARG A 108 7.33 -1.70 -1.93
N GLN A 109 7.88 -2.17 -0.81
CA GLN A 109 7.16 -3.09 0.09
C GLN A 109 5.88 -2.48 0.64
N ILE A 110 5.89 -1.19 1.00
CA ILE A 110 4.70 -0.50 1.53
C ILE A 110 3.66 -0.29 0.41
N SER A 111 4.10 0.07 -0.79
CA SER A 111 3.24 0.17 -1.98
C SER A 111 2.61 -1.18 -2.37
N GLU A 112 3.36 -2.27 -2.26
CA GLU A 112 2.85 -3.64 -2.47
C GLU A 112 1.82 -4.02 -1.39
N TRP A 113 2.04 -3.63 -0.13
CA TRP A 113 1.07 -3.82 0.94
C TRP A 113 -0.23 -3.04 0.71
N LYS A 114 -0.14 -1.76 0.33
CA LYS A 114 -1.28 -0.93 -0.05
C LYS A 114 -2.07 -1.55 -1.20
N SER A 115 -1.36 -2.03 -2.23
CA SER A 115 -1.96 -2.72 -3.38
C SER A 115 -2.63 -4.04 -2.97
N HIS A 116 -2.06 -4.76 -2.01
CA HIS A 116 -2.67 -5.97 -1.47
C HIS A 116 -4.01 -5.67 -0.77
N ILE A 117 -4.08 -4.64 0.08
CA ILE A 117 -5.34 -4.23 0.72
C ILE A 117 -6.40 -3.87 -0.33
N LEU A 118 -6.02 -3.13 -1.38
CA LEU A 118 -6.90 -2.79 -2.50
C LEU A 118 -7.49 -4.04 -3.18
N ARG A 119 -6.64 -5.03 -3.47
CA ARG A 119 -7.06 -6.31 -4.06
C ARG A 119 -8.00 -7.09 -3.13
N THR A 120 -7.76 -7.05 -1.82
CA THR A 120 -8.67 -7.66 -0.84
C THR A 120 -10.07 -7.06 -0.91
N VAL A 121 -10.19 -5.73 -0.93
CA VAL A 121 -11.51 -5.08 -1.04
C VAL A 121 -12.21 -5.44 -2.36
N ASN A 122 -11.48 -5.44 -3.47
CA ASN A 122 -12.04 -5.86 -4.77
C ASN A 122 -12.48 -7.32 -4.78
N GLN A 123 -11.70 -8.21 -4.15
CA GLN A 123 -12.06 -9.62 -4.02
C GLN A 123 -13.31 -9.80 -3.16
N ASP A 124 -13.42 -9.08 -2.05
CA ASP A 124 -14.60 -9.11 -1.17
C ASP A 124 -15.86 -8.63 -1.91
N GLU A 125 -15.76 -7.58 -2.73
CA GLU A 125 -16.86 -7.10 -3.57
C GLU A 125 -17.27 -8.15 -4.61
N ALA A 126 -16.30 -8.76 -5.32
CA ALA A 126 -16.57 -9.81 -6.29
C ALA A 126 -17.21 -11.05 -5.63
N HIS A 127 -16.74 -11.43 -4.43
CA HIS A 127 -17.34 -12.51 -3.66
C HIS A 127 -18.80 -12.19 -3.31
N HIS A 128 -19.06 -10.96 -2.83
CA HIS A 128 -20.42 -10.53 -2.49
C HIS A 128 -21.35 -10.58 -3.69
N ASP A 129 -20.91 -10.07 -4.85
CA ASP A 129 -21.67 -10.09 -6.10
C ASP A 129 -22.01 -11.53 -6.53
N VAL A 130 -21.05 -12.44 -6.48
CA VAL A 130 -21.28 -13.86 -6.81
C VAL A 130 -22.29 -14.48 -5.86
N PHE A 131 -22.19 -14.24 -4.54
CA PHE A 131 -23.13 -14.78 -3.56
C PHE A 131 -24.56 -14.24 -3.75
N GLN A 132 -24.72 -12.97 -4.12
CA GLN A 132 -26.05 -12.39 -4.38
C GLN A 132 -26.70 -12.97 -5.65
N ASN A 133 -25.90 -13.34 -6.64
CA ASN A 133 -26.38 -13.78 -7.95
C ASN A 133 -26.32 -15.31 -8.15
N LEU A 134 -25.94 -16.08 -7.11
CA LEU A 134 -25.80 -17.53 -7.18
C LEU A 134 -27.16 -18.22 -7.31
N LYS A 135 -27.34 -19.05 -8.34
CA LYS A 135 -28.57 -19.82 -8.57
C LYS A 135 -28.52 -21.20 -7.91
N GLU A 136 -29.69 -21.80 -7.69
CA GLU A 136 -29.84 -23.11 -7.00
C GLU A 136 -29.03 -24.27 -7.62
N ASN A 137 -28.72 -24.20 -8.91
CA ASN A 137 -27.97 -25.21 -9.65
C ASN A 137 -26.52 -24.81 -9.96
N GLN A 138 -25.99 -23.79 -9.29
CA GLN A 138 -24.61 -23.31 -9.46
C GLN A 138 -23.81 -23.55 -8.18
N LEU A 139 -22.49 -23.71 -8.34
CA LEU A 139 -21.56 -23.82 -7.21
C LEU A 139 -20.43 -22.80 -7.39
N LEU A 140 -20.02 -22.17 -6.29
CA LEU A 140 -18.87 -21.28 -6.26
C LEU A 140 -17.61 -22.09 -5.90
N ILE A 141 -16.61 -22.08 -6.78
CA ILE A 141 -15.29 -22.61 -6.51
C ILE A 141 -14.37 -21.46 -6.13
N VAL A 142 -13.88 -21.47 -4.88
CA VAL A 142 -12.84 -20.55 -4.44
C VAL A 142 -11.52 -21.30 -4.50
N VAL A 143 -10.56 -20.79 -5.27
CA VAL A 143 -9.21 -21.34 -5.32
C VAL A 143 -8.22 -20.28 -4.82
N ASP A 144 -7.56 -20.58 -3.72
CA ASP A 144 -6.62 -19.66 -3.08
C ASP A 144 -5.23 -19.78 -3.71
N TRP A 145 -5.03 -19.03 -4.80
CA TRP A 145 -3.71 -18.77 -5.40
C TRP A 145 -3.19 -17.38 -5.03
N ALA A 146 -3.83 -16.70 -4.06
CA ALA A 146 -3.54 -15.31 -3.77
C ALA A 146 -2.18 -15.19 -3.06
N MET A 147 -1.32 -14.32 -3.58
CA MET A 147 -0.03 -14.05 -2.98
C MET A 147 -0.23 -13.39 -1.61
N LYS A 148 0.06 -14.13 -0.53
CA LYS A 148 0.00 -13.63 0.84
C LYS A 148 1.08 -12.56 1.02
N PHE A 149 0.70 -11.33 1.36
CA PHE A 149 1.68 -10.35 1.81
C PHE A 149 2.24 -10.82 3.15
N LEU A 150 3.54 -11.15 3.19
CA LEU A 150 4.21 -11.63 4.40
C LEU A 150 4.97 -10.47 5.04
N PRO A 151 4.40 -9.77 6.05
CA PRO A 151 5.13 -8.72 6.74
C PRO A 151 6.35 -9.30 7.46
N HIS A 152 7.52 -8.72 7.21
CA HIS A 152 8.79 -9.15 7.83
C HIS A 152 8.77 -9.17 9.36
N LEU A 153 7.92 -8.35 10.00
CA LEU A 153 7.86 -8.20 11.46
C LEU A 153 7.00 -9.25 12.18
N PHE A 154 6.11 -9.96 11.47
CA PHE A 154 5.17 -10.92 12.08
C PHE A 154 5.42 -12.35 11.60
N ARG A 155 6.68 -12.80 11.59
CA ARG A 155 6.96 -14.24 11.62
C ARG A 155 6.72 -14.72 13.06
N GLU A 156 5.51 -15.15 13.37
CA GLU A 156 5.29 -16.03 14.50
C GLU A 156 6.15 -17.28 14.29
N LYS A 157 6.86 -17.73 15.33
CA LYS A 157 7.61 -18.98 15.21
C LYS A 157 6.59 -20.10 15.10
N MET A 158 6.90 -21.13 14.31
CA MET A 158 6.02 -22.29 14.16
C MET A 158 5.74 -23.00 15.50
N SER A 159 6.60 -22.80 16.51
CA SER A 159 6.36 -23.22 17.90
C SER A 159 5.16 -22.53 18.55
N ASP A 160 4.93 -21.25 18.23
CA ASP A 160 3.86 -20.45 18.82
C ASP A 160 2.49 -20.79 18.20
N TRP A 161 2.48 -21.53 17.09
CA TRP A 161 1.27 -21.95 16.38
C TRP A 161 0.64 -23.22 16.94
N PHE A 162 1.43 -24.13 17.54
CA PHE A 162 0.93 -25.42 18.03
C PHE A 162 0.91 -25.56 19.56
N GLY A 163 1.41 -24.56 20.31
CA GLY A 163 1.57 -24.66 21.75
C GLY A 163 2.78 -25.49 22.16
#